data_AF-I3XZL4-F1
#
_entry.id   AF-I3XZL4-F1
#
_cell.length_a   1.000
_cell.length_b   1.000
_cell.length_c   1.000
_cell.angle_alpha   90.00
_cell.angle_beta   90.00
_cell.angle_gamma   90.00
#
_symmetry.space_group_name_H-M   'P 1'
#
loop_
_entity.id
_entity.type
_entity.pdbx_description
1 polymer ?
#
loop_
_entity_poly.entity_id
_entity_poly.type
_entity_poly.pdbx_seq_one_letter_code
_entity_poly.pdbx_strand_id
1 'polypeptide(L)'
;MKLHISTHCITIHLAENSPFSLHVKHFLTKKMSRSFWINDTLINFATPLEVVKRQAFLTKLYYTCATLSRTHNTQFLKKLLLVCHKPIKVICHSLPIFTHHEPEQSHHFYTILYSHHQESLQSIRTKYLRLAKQFHPDTLKSDDETTRQHYTEAFQKIQEAYAHIKAEKTKKRVA
;
A
#
# COMPACT_ATOMS: atom_id res chain seq x y z
N MET A 1 3.47 -5.86 -2.71
CA MET A 1 3.40 -6.28 -1.29
C MET A 1 3.85 -7.73 -1.21
N LYS A 2 4.73 -8.06 -0.26
CA LYS A 2 5.27 -9.41 -0.08
C LYS A 2 5.26 -9.80 1.40
N LEU A 3 4.93 -11.06 1.68
CA LEU A 3 4.99 -11.63 3.02
C LEU A 3 6.20 -12.54 3.15
N HIS A 4 6.86 -12.43 4.29
CA HIS A 4 8.01 -13.27 4.63
C HIS A 4 7.88 -13.74 6.08
N ILE A 5 8.31 -14.97 6.35
CA ILE A 5 8.29 -15.56 7.70
C ILE A 5 9.73 -15.89 8.07
N SER A 6 10.20 -15.31 9.17
CA SER A 6 11.50 -15.64 9.76
C SER A 6 11.34 -16.44 11.05
N THR A 7 12.46 -16.80 11.66
CA THR A 7 12.52 -17.42 12.99
C THR A 7 11.91 -16.54 14.08
N HIS A 8 12.03 -15.20 13.97
CA HIS A 8 11.67 -14.29 15.06
C HIS A 8 10.43 -13.44 14.79
N CYS A 9 10.06 -13.20 13.52
CA CYS A 9 8.94 -12.34 13.18
C CYS A 9 8.32 -12.68 11.81
N ILE A 10 7.10 -12.18 11.61
CA ILE A 10 6.46 -12.08 10.30
C ILE A 10 6.86 -10.73 9.71
N THR A 11 7.38 -10.70 8.49
CA THR A 11 7.76 -9.46 7.81
C THR A 11 6.79 -9.15 6.67
N ILE A 12 6.24 -7.94 6.67
CA ILE A 12 5.39 -7.39 5.61
C ILE A 12 6.21 -6.36 4.84
N HIS A 13 6.55 -6.68 3.60
CA HIS A 13 7.18 -5.72 2.70
C HIS A 13 6.11 -4.96 1.91
N LEU A 14 6.07 -3.66 2.13
CA LEU A 14 5.17 -2.71 1.50
C LEU A 14 6.01 -1.78 0.61
N ALA A 15 5.46 -1.39 -0.53
CA ALA A 15 5.97 -0.22 -1.22
C ALA A 15 5.38 1.01 -0.53
N GLU A 16 6.18 2.04 -0.28
CA GLU A 16 5.77 3.18 0.57
C GLU A 16 4.51 3.87 0.06
N ASN A 17 4.41 4.02 -1.26
CA ASN A 17 3.24 4.61 -1.90
C ASN A 17 2.02 3.68 -1.87
N SER A 18 2.22 2.35 -1.77
CA SER A 18 1.17 1.35 -1.99
C SER A 18 -0.12 1.64 -1.23
N PRO A 19 -1.31 1.47 -1.83
CA PRO A 19 -2.57 1.64 -1.10
C PRO A 19 -2.72 0.65 0.09
N PHE A 20 -1.95 -0.44 0.08
CA PHE A 20 -1.90 -1.41 1.17
C PHE A 20 -1.08 -0.91 2.37
N SER A 21 -0.15 0.03 2.16
CA SER A 21 0.67 0.68 3.21
C SER A 21 -0.20 1.23 4.32
N LEU A 22 -1.18 2.06 3.95
CA LEU A 22 -2.08 2.71 4.89
C LEU A 22 -3.01 1.70 5.58
N HIS A 23 -3.62 0.78 4.81
CA HIS A 23 -4.54 -0.20 5.39
C HIS A 23 -3.85 -1.10 6.40
N VAL A 24 -2.62 -1.56 6.08
CA VAL A 24 -1.81 -2.38 6.98
C VAL A 24 -1.41 -1.59 8.21
N LYS A 25 -0.83 -0.39 8.05
CA LYS A 25 -0.43 0.46 9.19
C LYS A 25 -1.63 0.82 10.08
N HIS A 26 -2.76 1.22 9.51
CA HIS A 26 -3.97 1.55 10.26
C HIS A 26 -4.51 0.35 11.05
N PHE A 27 -4.64 -0.82 10.42
CA PHE A 27 -5.13 -2.01 11.12
C PHE A 27 -4.21 -2.40 12.29
N LEU A 28 -2.89 -2.39 12.05
CA LEU A 28 -1.89 -2.72 13.05
C LEU A 28 -1.86 -1.73 14.22
N THR A 29 -2.15 -0.45 14.00
CA THR A 29 -2.14 0.57 15.06
C THR A 29 -3.47 0.74 15.77
N LYS A 30 -4.61 0.59 15.08
CA LYS A 30 -5.95 0.93 15.61
C LYS A 30 -6.82 -0.28 15.95
N LYS A 31 -6.63 -1.42 15.30
CA LYS A 31 -7.48 -2.61 15.48
C LYS A 31 -6.82 -3.71 16.32
N MET A 32 -5.51 -3.64 16.50
CA MET A 32 -4.74 -4.50 17.40
C MET A 32 -4.58 -3.79 18.75
N SER A 33 -5.36 -4.21 19.75
CA SER A 33 -5.20 -3.74 21.14
C SER A 33 -3.85 -4.17 21.71
N ARG A 34 -3.36 -3.45 22.73
CA ARG A 34 -2.15 -3.80 23.51
C ARG A 34 -0.94 -4.14 22.63
N SER A 35 -0.61 -3.21 21.74
CA SER A 35 0.55 -3.31 20.87
C SER A 35 1.40 -2.04 20.94
N PHE A 36 2.69 -2.20 20.71
CA PHE A 36 3.63 -1.08 20.63
C PHE A 36 4.66 -1.36 19.54
N TRP A 37 5.25 -0.28 19.03
CA TRP A 37 6.23 -0.34 17.94
C TRP A 37 7.64 -0.19 18.50
N ILE A 38 8.55 -1.05 18.05
CA ILE A 38 10.00 -0.90 18.20
C ILE A 38 10.64 -1.16 16.84
N ASN A 39 11.39 -0.20 16.29
CA ASN A 39 12.14 -0.35 15.03
C ASN A 39 11.31 -0.99 13.91
N ASP A 40 10.17 -0.37 13.59
CA ASP A 40 9.17 -0.84 12.61
C ASP A 40 8.60 -2.24 12.87
N THR A 41 8.79 -2.75 14.08
CA THR A 41 8.27 -4.05 14.52
C THR A 41 7.16 -3.83 15.53
N LEU A 42 5.96 -4.25 15.15
CA LEU A 42 4.80 -4.32 16.02
C LEU A 42 4.94 -5.53 16.95
N ILE A 43 5.07 -5.23 18.24
CA ILE A 43 5.04 -6.20 19.32
C ILE A 43 3.64 -6.15 19.94
N ASN A 44 3.01 -7.31 20.10
CA ASN A 44 1.69 -7.44 20.71
C ASN A 44 1.73 -8.34 21.92
N PHE A 45 0.88 -8.05 22.90
CA PHE A 45 0.61 -8.92 24.03
C PHE A 45 -0.53 -9.88 23.68
N ALA A 46 -0.23 -11.16 23.47
CA ALA A 46 -1.20 -12.14 22.97
C ALA A 46 -2.35 -12.41 23.96
N THR A 47 -3.54 -11.91 23.65
CA THR A 47 -4.81 -12.41 24.21
C THR A 47 -5.50 -13.35 23.20
N PRO A 48 -6.32 -14.33 23.63
CA PRO A 48 -7.02 -15.24 22.72
C PRO A 48 -7.85 -14.51 21.66
N LEU A 49 -8.52 -13.41 22.04
CA LEU A 49 -9.30 -12.58 21.13
C LEU A 49 -8.43 -11.88 20.07
N GLU A 50 -7.23 -11.44 20.44
CA GLU A 50 -6.30 -10.81 19.50
C GLU A 50 -5.72 -11.81 18.51
N VAL A 51 -5.49 -13.06 18.93
CA VAL A 51 -5.02 -14.14 18.04
C VAL A 51 -6.01 -14.37 16.89
N VAL A 52 -7.32 -14.41 17.18
CA VAL A 52 -8.36 -14.57 16.15
C VAL A 52 -8.37 -13.39 15.17
N LYS A 53 -8.34 -12.15 15.68
CA LYS A 53 -8.27 -10.94 14.84
C LYS A 53 -7.02 -10.94 13.95
N ARG A 54 -5.90 -11.41 14.49
CA ARG A 54 -4.61 -11.47 13.80
C ARG A 54 -4.59 -12.54 12.72
N GLN A 55 -5.14 -13.72 12.99
CA GLN A 55 -5.32 -14.76 11.97
C GLN A 55 -6.19 -14.28 10.82
N ALA A 56 -7.31 -13.62 11.11
CA ALA A 56 -8.18 -13.04 10.07
C ALA A 56 -7.43 -12.00 9.22
N PHE A 57 -6.68 -11.11 9.86
CA PHE A 57 -5.84 -10.12 9.18
C PHE A 57 -4.79 -10.76 8.28
N LEU A 58 -3.99 -11.69 8.80
CA LEU A 58 -2.92 -12.35 8.06
C LEU A 58 -3.47 -13.19 6.90
N THR A 59 -4.63 -13.81 7.08
CA THR A 59 -5.34 -14.54 6.02
C THR A 59 -5.73 -13.60 4.89
N LYS A 60 -6.38 -12.47 5.20
CA LYS A 60 -6.76 -11.46 4.20
C LYS A 60 -5.54 -10.89 3.48
N LEU A 61 -4.46 -10.63 4.22
CA LEU A 61 -3.21 -10.11 3.69
C LEU A 61 -2.53 -11.11 2.75
N TYR A 62 -2.55 -12.40 3.12
CA TYR A 62 -2.07 -13.48 2.28
C TYR A 62 -2.83 -13.57 0.97
N TYR A 63 -4.17 -13.60 1.00
CA TYR A 63 -4.97 -13.66 -0.23
C TYR A 63 -4.74 -12.44 -1.12
N THR A 64 -4.57 -11.25 -0.52
CA THR A 64 -4.19 -10.06 -1.26
C THR A 64 -2.84 -10.25 -1.98
N CYS A 65 -1.83 -10.81 -1.30
CA CYS A 65 -0.54 -11.13 -1.93
C CYS A 65 -0.67 -12.21 -3.02
N ALA A 66 -1.46 -13.25 -2.78
CA ALA A 66 -1.67 -14.36 -3.69
C ALA A 66 -2.33 -13.88 -5.00
N THR A 67 -3.37 -13.06 -4.90
CA THR A 67 -4.04 -12.44 -6.04
C THR A 67 -3.09 -11.53 -6.83
N LEU A 68 -2.32 -10.68 -6.14
CA LEU A 68 -1.39 -9.75 -6.80
C LEU A 68 -0.24 -10.48 -7.51
N SER A 69 0.27 -11.56 -6.91
CA SER A 69 1.38 -12.35 -7.47
C SER A 69 0.90 -13.44 -8.44
N ARG A 70 -0.41 -13.69 -8.54
CA ARG A 70 -1.00 -14.83 -9.27
C ARG A 70 -0.44 -16.18 -8.82
N THR A 71 -0.05 -16.31 -7.55
CA THR A 71 0.46 -17.56 -6.98
C THR A 71 -0.32 -17.93 -5.72
N HIS A 72 -0.65 -19.22 -5.55
CA HIS A 72 -1.38 -19.70 -4.39
C HIS A 72 -0.58 -20.79 -3.66
N ASN A 73 0.16 -20.41 -2.62
CA ASN A 73 0.95 -21.32 -1.81
C ASN A 73 0.25 -21.64 -0.48
N THR A 74 -0.58 -22.68 -0.48
CA THR A 74 -1.37 -23.10 0.70
C THR A 74 -0.50 -23.56 1.87
N GLN A 75 0.69 -24.12 1.60
CA GLN A 75 1.66 -24.49 2.64
C GLN A 75 2.21 -23.26 3.37
N PHE A 76 2.49 -22.19 2.63
CA PHE A 76 2.89 -20.92 3.22
C PHE A 76 1.77 -20.34 4.10
N LEU A 77 0.51 -20.41 3.67
CA LEU A 77 -0.62 -19.97 4.49
C LEU A 77 -0.71 -20.75 5.81
N LYS A 78 -0.61 -22.08 5.77
CA LYS A 78 -0.59 -22.91 6.99
C LYS A 78 0.55 -22.50 7.93
N LYS A 79 1.76 -22.32 7.39
CA LYS A 79 2.93 -21.86 8.16
C LYS A 79 2.70 -20.47 8.77
N LEU A 80 2.10 -19.56 8.02
CA LEU A 80 1.78 -18.19 8.45
C LEU A 80 0.82 -18.17 9.65
N LEU A 81 -0.21 -19.01 9.62
CA LEU A 81 -1.20 -19.11 10.70
C LEU A 81 -0.63 -19.78 11.96
N LEU A 82 0.28 -20.75 11.80
CA LEU A 82 1.02 -21.37 12.91
C LEU A 82 1.89 -20.35 13.68
N VAL A 83 2.49 -19.40 12.96
CA VAL A 83 3.35 -18.37 13.57
C VAL A 83 2.62 -17.05 13.83
N CYS A 84 1.28 -17.04 13.78
CA CYS A 84 0.51 -15.79 13.87
C CYS A 84 0.78 -14.99 15.14
N HIS A 85 1.20 -15.62 16.24
CA HIS A 85 1.55 -14.98 17.51
C HIS A 85 2.88 -14.20 17.46
N LYS A 86 3.76 -14.46 16.49
CA LYS A 86 5.07 -13.80 16.40
C LYS A 86 4.93 -12.31 16.05
N PRO A 87 5.87 -11.45 16.49
CA PRO A 87 5.92 -10.03 16.13
C PRO A 87 5.78 -9.78 14.62
N ILE A 88 5.20 -8.64 14.24
CA ILE A 88 5.05 -8.23 12.83
C ILE A 88 6.00 -7.08 12.54
N LYS A 89 6.99 -7.28 11.68
CA LYS A 89 7.86 -6.22 11.16
C LYS A 89 7.28 -5.69 9.86
N VAL A 90 7.09 -4.38 9.76
CA VAL A 90 6.63 -3.71 8.54
C VAL A 90 7.82 -3.00 7.91
N ILE A 91 8.15 -3.35 6.67
CA ILE A 91 9.24 -2.71 5.93
C ILE A 91 8.63 -1.98 4.74
N CYS A 92 8.71 -0.66 4.74
CA CYS A 92 8.38 0.18 3.61
C CYS A 92 9.62 0.36 2.75
N HIS A 93 9.61 -0.15 1.52
CA HIS A 93 10.63 0.17 0.53
C HIS A 93 10.24 1.51 -0.11
N SER A 94 11.00 2.56 0.20
CA SER A 94 11.10 3.72 -0.69
C SER A 94 11.80 3.24 -1.97
N LEU A 95 11.30 3.64 -3.13
CA LEU A 95 12.08 3.47 -4.35
C LEU A 95 13.37 4.30 -4.19
N PRO A 96 14.56 3.79 -4.56
CA PRO A 96 15.72 4.64 -4.65
C PRO A 96 15.38 5.79 -5.59
N ILE A 97 15.60 7.02 -5.12
CA ILE A 97 15.54 8.22 -5.93
C ILE A 97 16.56 8.01 -7.05
N PHE A 98 16.10 7.72 -8.27
CA PHE A 98 16.97 7.70 -9.42
C PHE A 98 17.36 9.14 -9.71
N THR A 99 18.54 9.53 -9.25
CA THR A 99 19.18 10.80 -9.58
C THR A 99 19.59 10.78 -11.06
N HIS A 100 18.67 11.16 -11.94
CA HIS A 100 19.02 11.77 -13.21
C HIS A 100 18.45 13.18 -13.21
N HIS A 101 19.33 14.15 -13.46
CA HIS A 101 19.06 15.57 -13.60
C HIS A 101 17.99 15.83 -14.68
N GLU A 102 16.73 15.83 -14.28
CA GLU A 102 15.58 16.40 -14.98
C GLU A 102 14.66 16.99 -13.90
N PRO A 103 14.03 18.16 -14.13
CA PRO A 103 13.47 19.00 -13.06
C PRO A 103 12.52 18.23 -12.14
N GLU A 104 12.80 18.29 -10.84
CA GLU A 104 12.29 17.42 -9.75
C GLU A 104 10.76 17.29 -9.66
N GLN A 105 10.01 18.20 -10.26
CA GLN A 105 8.55 18.21 -10.19
C GLN A 105 7.88 17.21 -11.16
N SER A 106 8.47 16.97 -12.33
CA SER A 106 7.83 16.09 -13.35
C SER A 106 7.80 14.63 -12.89
N HIS A 107 8.87 14.15 -12.25
CA HIS A 107 8.97 12.77 -11.76
C HIS A 107 8.00 12.47 -10.61
N HIS A 108 7.63 13.49 -9.83
CA HIS A 108 6.72 13.36 -8.70
C HIS A 108 5.33 12.88 -9.16
N PHE A 109 4.78 13.49 -10.23
CA PHE A 109 3.45 13.13 -10.73
C PHE A 109 3.39 11.70 -11.29
N TYR A 110 4.43 11.24 -11.99
CA TYR A 110 4.52 9.86 -12.47
C TYR A 110 4.57 8.86 -11.30
N THR A 111 5.26 9.23 -10.22
CA THR A 111 5.35 8.42 -9.00
C THR A 111 4.00 8.29 -8.29
N ILE A 112 3.21 9.38 -8.20
CA ILE A 112 1.85 9.35 -7.63
C ILE A 112 0.95 8.35 -8.37
N LEU A 113 1.07 8.26 -9.69
CA LEU A 113 0.27 7.34 -10.51
C LEU A 113 0.92 5.96 -10.72
N TYR A 114 2.03 5.64 -10.03
CA TYR A 114 2.82 4.41 -10.23
C TYR A 114 3.11 4.15 -11.71
N SER A 115 3.46 5.21 -12.42
CA SER A 115 3.68 5.20 -13.85
C SER A 115 5.12 5.57 -14.14
N HIS A 116 5.66 5.02 -15.21
CA HIS A 116 6.95 5.41 -15.74
C HIS A 116 6.77 6.55 -16.76
N HIS A 117 7.72 7.48 -16.84
CA HIS A 117 7.62 8.63 -17.75
C HIS A 117 7.55 8.22 -19.24
N GLN A 118 8.10 7.06 -19.58
CA GLN A 118 8.06 6.47 -20.92
C GLN A 118 6.72 5.78 -21.26
N GLU A 119 5.82 5.56 -20.29
CA GLU A 119 4.54 4.91 -20.57
C GLU A 119 3.64 5.79 -21.46
N SER A 120 2.75 5.12 -22.22
CA SER A 120 1.76 5.82 -23.03
C SER A 120 0.70 6.49 -22.15
N LEU A 121 0.14 7.60 -22.63
CA LEU A 121 -0.93 8.31 -21.91
C LEU A 121 -2.13 7.41 -21.61
N GLN A 122 -2.43 6.44 -22.48
CA GLN A 122 -3.50 5.47 -22.26
C GLN A 122 -3.21 4.51 -21.10
N SER A 123 -1.98 3.97 -21.00
CA SER A 123 -1.58 3.13 -19.85
C SER A 123 -1.70 3.89 -18.54
N ILE A 124 -1.23 5.15 -18.53
CA ILE A 124 -1.29 6.04 -17.36
C ILE A 124 -2.75 6.34 -17.00
N ARG A 125 -3.62 6.59 -17.99
CA ARG A 125 -5.07 6.81 -17.78
C ARG A 125 -5.72 5.61 -17.10
N THR A 126 -5.40 4.38 -17.51
CA THR A 126 -5.94 3.16 -16.87
C THR A 126 -5.54 3.09 -15.39
N LYS A 127 -4.29 3.42 -15.06
CA LYS A 127 -3.80 3.49 -13.68
C LYS A 127 -4.50 4.58 -12.87
N TYR A 128 -4.64 5.77 -13.45
CA TYR A 128 -5.40 6.88 -12.87
C TYR A 128 -6.84 6.45 -12.52
N LEU A 129 -7.59 5.87 -13.46
CA LEU A 129 -8.98 5.47 -13.24
C LEU A 129 -9.11 4.44 -12.11
N ARG A 130 -8.16 3.50 -12.02
CA ARG A 130 -8.12 2.52 -10.94
C ARG A 130 -7.88 3.18 -9.59
N LEU A 131 -6.94 4.12 -9.50
CA LEU A 131 -6.65 4.86 -8.27
C LEU A 131 -7.81 5.77 -7.88
N ALA A 132 -8.39 6.50 -8.84
CA ALA A 132 -9.55 7.36 -8.62
C ALA A 132 -10.73 6.57 -8.06
N LYS A 133 -11.05 5.41 -8.62
CA LYS A 133 -12.11 4.52 -8.11
C LYS A 133 -11.80 4.00 -6.70
N GLN A 134 -10.53 3.79 -6.38
CA GLN A 134 -10.12 3.26 -5.08
C GLN A 134 -10.16 4.31 -3.96
N PHE A 135 -9.80 5.55 -4.28
CA PHE A 135 -9.69 6.65 -3.33
C PHE A 135 -10.85 7.63 -3.38
N HIS A 136 -11.88 7.37 -4.20
CA HIS A 136 -13.07 8.21 -4.25
C HIS A 136 -13.71 8.30 -2.85
N PRO A 137 -14.06 9.49 -2.35
CA PRO A 137 -14.63 9.67 -1.02
C PRO A 137 -15.88 8.80 -0.78
N ASP A 138 -16.72 8.63 -1.80
CA ASP A 138 -17.93 7.76 -1.73
C ASP A 138 -17.65 6.27 -1.54
N THR A 139 -16.39 5.83 -1.65
CA THR A 139 -16.03 4.42 -1.42
C THR A 139 -16.04 4.07 0.07
N LEU A 140 -16.00 5.07 0.95
CA LEU A 140 -15.99 4.89 2.40
C LEU A 140 -17.43 4.72 2.90
N LYS A 141 -17.71 3.54 3.47
CA LYS A 141 -18.99 3.24 4.14
C LYS A 141 -19.02 3.63 5.63
N SER A 142 -17.92 4.15 6.17
CA SER A 142 -17.76 4.45 7.59
C SER A 142 -17.48 5.94 7.83
N ASP A 143 -18.06 6.48 8.89
CA ASP A 143 -18.03 7.90 9.28
C ASP A 143 -16.73 8.37 9.97
N ASP A 144 -15.60 7.71 9.69
CA ASP A 144 -14.32 8.13 10.25
C ASP A 144 -13.76 9.34 9.49
N GLU A 145 -13.96 10.52 10.05
CA GLU A 145 -13.58 11.82 9.48
C GLU A 145 -12.10 11.86 9.05
N THR A 146 -11.21 11.25 9.84
CA THR A 146 -9.77 11.23 9.55
C THR A 146 -9.46 10.41 8.30
N THR A 147 -10.14 9.28 8.12
CA THR A 147 -10.03 8.45 6.91
C THR A 147 -10.64 9.17 5.70
N ARG A 148 -11.77 9.86 5.88
CA ARG A 148 -12.44 10.63 4.83
C ARG A 148 -11.58 11.77 4.30
N GLN A 149 -10.96 12.53 5.20
CA GLN A 149 -10.04 13.61 4.84
C GLN A 149 -8.85 13.07 4.04
N HIS A 150 -8.22 11.99 4.52
CA HIS A 150 -7.08 11.39 3.82
C HIS A 150 -7.45 10.83 2.43
N TYR A 151 -8.62 10.19 2.27
CA TYR A 151 -9.09 9.72 0.97
C TYR A 151 -9.31 10.88 0.01
N THR A 152 -9.86 11.98 0.50
CA THR A 152 -10.08 13.21 -0.26
C THR A 152 -8.75 13.83 -0.71
N GLU A 153 -7.78 13.96 0.20
CA GLU A 153 -6.44 14.46 -0.12
C GLU A 153 -5.70 13.56 -1.12
N ALA A 154 -5.79 12.24 -0.95
CA ALA A 154 -5.19 11.28 -1.88
C ALA A 154 -5.83 11.37 -3.27
N PHE A 155 -7.17 11.47 -3.33
CA PHE A 155 -7.91 11.62 -4.57
C PHE A 155 -7.52 12.91 -5.32
N GLN A 156 -7.40 14.03 -4.61
CA GLN A 156 -6.94 15.30 -5.18
C GLN A 156 -5.54 15.18 -5.77
N LYS A 157 -4.58 14.59 -5.03
CA LYS A 157 -3.21 14.36 -5.53
C LYS A 157 -3.18 13.48 -6.78
N ILE A 158 -4.03 12.45 -6.84
CA ILE A 158 -4.17 11.57 -8.02
C ILE A 158 -4.70 12.35 -9.23
N GLN A 159 -5.70 13.21 -9.03
CA GLN A 159 -6.25 14.05 -10.10
C GLN A 159 -5.23 15.06 -10.62
N GLU A 160 -4.54 15.75 -9.71
CA GLU A 160 -3.52 16.73 -10.03
C GLU A 160 -2.37 16.10 -10.84
N ALA A 161 -1.88 14.94 -10.40
CA ALA A 161 -0.83 14.21 -11.08
C ALA A 161 -1.21 13.81 -12.51
N TYR A 162 -2.44 13.34 -12.71
CA TYR A 162 -2.91 12.98 -14.05
C TYR A 162 -3.08 14.20 -14.95
N ALA A 163 -3.59 15.32 -14.42
CA ALA A 163 -3.72 16.56 -15.16
C ALA A 163 -2.35 17.07 -15.65
N HIS A 164 -1.33 17.05 -14.79
CA HIS A 164 0.02 17.47 -15.13
C HIS A 164 0.66 16.57 -16.21
N ILE A 165 0.61 15.25 -16.03
CA ILE A 165 1.17 14.30 -17.01
C ILE A 165 0.46 14.43 -18.37
N LYS A 166 -0.86 14.61 -18.36
CA LYS A 166 -1.65 14.82 -19.58
C LYS A 166 -1.20 16.09 -20.30
N ALA A 167 -1.02 17.19 -19.60
CA ALA A 167 -0.53 18.44 -20.17
C ALA A 167 0.89 18.27 -20.75
N GLU A 168 1.80 17.66 -19.99
CA GLU A 168 3.19 17.42 -20.41
C GLU A 168 3.27 16.57 -21.70
N LYS A 169 2.56 15.43 -21.75
CA LYS A 169 2.56 14.54 -22.92
C LYS A 169 1.84 15.13 -24.12
N THR A 170 0.87 16.02 -23.91
CA THR A 170 0.21 16.74 -25.01
C THR A 170 1.15 17.79 -25.59
N LYS A 171 1.86 18.54 -24.74
CA LYS A 171 2.86 19.54 -25.17
C LYS A 171 4.01 18.90 -25.96
N LYS A 172 4.53 17.74 -25.51
CA LYS A 172 5.59 16.97 -26.19
C LYS A 172 5.17 16.35 -27.54
N ARG A 173 3.87 16.30 -27.87
CA ARG A 173 3.38 15.82 -29.18
C ARG A 173 3.21 16.92 -30.21
N VAL A 174 3.19 18.18 -29.77
CA VAL A 174 2.96 19.36 -30.60
C VAL A 174 4.27 20.11 -30.91
N ALA A 175 5.30 19.91 -30.08
CA ALA A 175 6.68 20.29 -30.34
C ALA A 175 7.42 19.18 -31.10
#